data_AF-A0A351FRF6-F1
#
_entry.id   AF-A0A351FRF6-F1
#
_cell.length_a   1.000
_cell.length_b   1.000
_cell.length_c   1.000
_cell.angle_alpha   90.00
_cell.angle_beta   90.00
_cell.angle_gamma   90.00
#
_symmetry.space_group_name_H-M   'P 1'
#
loop_
_entity.id
_entity.type
_entity.pdbx_description
1 polymer ?
#
loop_
_entity_poly.entity_id
_entity_poly.type
_entity_poly.pdbx_seq_one_letter_code
_entity_poly.pdbx_strand_id
1 'polypeptide(L)'
;ITDPSRMSERLPTVSIRHRSISSQELAQKLGNAGIFVWDGNYYALQLTETLGLEPDGMVRIGLVHYNTVEEVHRLLEVLAAIP
;
A
#
# COMPACT_ATOMS: atom_id res chain seq x y z
N ILE A 1 -15.73 -0.57 -3.40
CA ILE A 1 -16.14 -0.47 -4.82
C ILE A 1 -15.25 -1.38 -5.63
N THR A 2 -15.83 -2.45 -6.19
CA THR A 2 -15.14 -3.41 -7.08
C THR A 2 -15.66 -3.31 -8.52
N ASP A 3 -16.76 -2.59 -8.74
CA ASP A 3 -17.29 -2.28 -10.07
C ASP A 3 -16.36 -1.30 -10.81
N PRO A 4 -15.79 -1.69 -11.97
CA PRO A 4 -14.89 -0.83 -12.74
C PRO A 4 -15.52 0.49 -13.19
N SER A 5 -16.83 0.53 -13.44
CA SER A 5 -17.52 1.74 -13.88
C SER A 5 -17.58 2.84 -12.82
N ARG A 6 -17.36 2.46 -11.55
CA ARG A 6 -17.43 3.35 -10.37
C ARG A 6 -16.06 3.65 -9.78
N MET A 7 -14.97 3.38 -10.53
CA MET A 7 -13.61 3.54 -10.01
C MET A 7 -13.32 4.97 -9.54
N SER A 8 -13.89 5.98 -10.21
CA SER A 8 -13.74 7.41 -9.86
C SER A 8 -14.38 7.79 -8.51
N GLU A 9 -15.25 6.95 -7.95
CA GLU A 9 -15.84 7.15 -6.62
C GLU A 9 -14.97 6.58 -5.49
N ARG A 10 -13.87 5.87 -5.81
CA ARG A 10 -12.97 5.35 -4.80
C ARG A 10 -12.14 6.46 -4.19
N LEU A 11 -11.93 6.36 -2.88
CA LEU A 11 -10.87 7.12 -2.21
C LEU A 11 -9.51 6.69 -2.78
N PRO A 12 -8.55 7.62 -2.90
CA PRO A 12 -7.22 7.35 -3.45
C PRO A 12 -6.30 6.66 -2.42
N THR A 13 -6.82 5.61 -1.79
CA THR A 13 -6.14 4.79 -0.78
C THR A 13 -6.16 3.34 -1.23
N VAL A 14 -4.98 2.73 -1.30
CA VAL A 14 -4.79 1.34 -1.70
C VAL A 14 -3.99 0.60 -0.65
N SER A 15 -4.35 -0.66 -0.40
CA SER A 15 -3.58 -1.58 0.44
C SER A 15 -3.01 -2.68 -0.44
N ILE A 16 -1.72 -2.95 -0.29
CA ILE A 16 -0.98 -3.96 -1.06
C ILE A 16 -0.22 -4.91 -0.14
N ARG A 17 0.13 -6.08 -0.67
CA ARG A 17 1.07 -7.03 -0.06
C ARG A 17 2.12 -7.44 -1.08
N HIS A 18 3.31 -7.71 -0.61
CA HIS A 18 4.31 -8.40 -1.41
C HIS A 18 4.16 -9.91 -1.26
N ARG A 19 4.55 -10.68 -2.28
CA ARG A 19 4.46 -12.15 -2.24
C ARG A 19 5.56 -12.78 -1.39
N SER A 20 6.72 -12.12 -1.32
CA SER A 20 7.95 -12.71 -0.81
C SER A 20 8.51 -12.01 0.44
N ILE A 21 8.07 -10.79 0.75
CA ILE A 21 8.60 -9.98 1.87
C ILE A 21 7.45 -9.46 2.74
N SER A 22 7.75 -9.21 4.01
CA SER A 22 6.77 -8.67 4.96
C SER A 22 6.35 -7.24 4.61
N SER A 23 5.22 -6.80 5.16
CA SER A 23 4.74 -5.41 5.04
C SER A 23 5.76 -4.41 5.58
N GLN A 24 6.39 -4.72 6.71
CA GLN A 24 7.44 -3.93 7.34
C GLN A 24 8.66 -3.80 6.42
N GLU A 25 9.12 -4.91 5.83
CA GLU A 25 10.27 -4.87 4.92
C GLU A 25 9.94 -4.06 3.65
N LEU A 26 8.75 -4.23 3.09
CA LEU A 26 8.28 -3.44 1.95
C LEU A 26 8.24 -1.94 2.29
N ALA A 27 7.66 -1.57 3.44
CA ALA A 27 7.61 -0.18 3.90
C ALA A 27 9.01 0.40 4.13
N GLN A 28 9.94 -0.38 4.69
CA GLN A 28 11.33 0.06 4.86
C GLN A 28 12.04 0.30 3.52
N LYS A 29 11.87 -0.60 2.53
CA LYS A 29 12.45 -0.40 1.19
C LYS A 29 11.89 0.85 0.51
N LEU A 30 10.57 1.08 0.62
CA LEU A 30 9.93 2.31 0.12
C LEU A 30 10.45 3.56 0.85
N GLY A 31 10.57 3.50 2.18
CA GLY A 31 11.11 4.59 3.00
C GLY A 31 12.56 4.93 2.65
N ASN A 32 13.39 3.93 2.37
CA ASN A 32 14.78 4.14 1.89
C ASN A 32 14.82 4.85 0.52
N ALA A 33 13.78 4.67 -0.30
CA ALA A 33 13.57 5.41 -1.54
C ALA A 33 12.83 6.75 -1.30
N GLY A 34 12.67 7.23 -0.07
CA GLY A 34 11.97 8.48 0.24
C GLY A 34 10.46 8.43 -0.04
N ILE A 35 9.85 7.25 -0.03
CA ILE A 35 8.41 7.05 -0.19
C ILE A 35 7.83 6.58 1.14
N PHE A 36 7.02 7.43 1.76
CA PHE A 36 6.46 7.15 3.09
C PHE A 36 5.09 6.49 2.97
N VAL A 37 4.98 5.31 3.57
CA VAL A 37 3.77 4.47 3.60
C VAL A 37 3.53 3.97 5.02
N TRP A 38 2.39 3.32 5.27
CA TRP A 38 2.06 2.75 6.57
C TRP A 38 1.93 1.23 6.47
N ASP A 39 2.68 0.47 7.27
CA ASP A 39 2.56 -0.99 7.40
C ASP A 39 1.77 -1.45 8.63
N GLY A 40 1.23 -2.68 8.59
CA GLY A 40 0.48 -3.31 9.68
C GLY A 40 -1.03 -3.35 9.45
N ASN A 41 -1.81 -3.28 10.54
CA ASN A 41 -3.26 -3.52 10.53
C ASN A 41 -4.13 -2.26 10.64
N TYR A 42 -3.54 -1.06 10.80
CA TYR A 42 -4.26 0.22 10.84
C TYR A 42 -5.37 0.30 11.91
N TYR A 43 -5.18 -0.38 13.04
CA TYR A 43 -6.21 -0.54 14.10
C TYR A 43 -7.42 -1.37 13.67
N ALA A 44 -7.32 -2.14 12.59
CA ALA A 44 -8.36 -3.04 12.08
C ALA A 44 -8.00 -4.51 12.30
N LEU A 45 -7.55 -4.86 13.50
CA LEU A 45 -7.01 -6.19 13.83
C LEU A 45 -7.99 -7.34 13.49
N GLN A 46 -9.26 -7.23 13.86
CA GLN A 46 -10.23 -8.31 13.60
C GLN A 46 -10.43 -8.54 12.09
N LEU A 47 -10.32 -7.49 11.28
CA LEU A 47 -10.40 -7.61 9.82
C LEU A 47 -9.17 -8.31 9.28
N THR A 48 -7.98 -7.93 9.71
CA THR A 48 -6.73 -8.53 9.24
C THR A 48 -6.59 -9.99 9.71
N GLU A 49 -7.04 -10.33 10.91
CA GLU A 49 -7.15 -11.71 11.40
C GLU A 49 -8.11 -12.55 10.54
N THR A 50 -9.32 -12.03 10.29
CA THR A 50 -10.34 -12.71 9.46
C THR A 50 -9.85 -12.98 8.04
N LEU A 51 -9.04 -12.07 7.50
CA LEU A 51 -8.44 -12.20 6.17
C LEU A 51 -7.12 -12.99 6.16
N GLY A 52 -6.65 -13.50 7.31
CA GLY A 52 -5.40 -14.27 7.42
C GLY A 52 -4.15 -13.44 7.08
N LEU A 53 -4.15 -12.16 7.46
CA LEU A 53 -3.08 -11.21 7.13
C LEU A 53 -2.10 -10.99 8.29
N GLU A 54 -2.45 -11.39 9.52
CA GLU A 54 -1.57 -11.31 10.68
C GLU A 54 -0.43 -12.35 10.61
N PRO A 55 0.77 -12.04 11.15
CA PRO A 55 1.11 -10.84 11.94
C PRO A 55 1.54 -9.62 11.10
N ASP A 56 1.73 -9.78 9.79
CA ASP A 56 2.35 -8.74 8.96
C ASP A 56 1.36 -7.62 8.58
N GLY A 57 0.10 -7.95 8.36
CA GLY A 57 -0.89 -7.02 7.82
C GLY A 57 -0.60 -6.66 6.35
N MET A 58 -0.61 -5.36 6.03
CA MET A 58 -0.49 -4.85 4.67
C MET A 58 0.32 -3.55 4.63
N VAL A 59 0.69 -3.08 3.44
CA VAL A 59 1.17 -1.70 3.22
C VAL A 59 0.05 -0.85 2.64
N ARG A 60 -0.26 0.27 3.29
CA ARG A 60 -1.25 1.25 2.85
C ARG A 60 -0.57 2.45 2.25
N ILE A 61 -0.94 2.73 1.01
CA ILE A 61 -0.54 3.92 0.25
C ILE A 61 -1.77 4.82 0.17
N GLY A 62 -1.67 6.01 0.75
CA GLY A 62 -2.71 7.03 0.67
C GLY A 62 -2.18 8.23 -0.11
N LEU A 63 -2.82 8.54 -1.23
CA LEU A 63 -2.54 9.76 -1.98
C LEU A 63 -3.48 10.88 -1.52
N VAL A 64 -3.01 12.11 -1.60
CA VAL A 64 -3.76 13.31 -1.25
C VAL A 64 -3.64 14.35 -2.37
N HIS A 65 -4.36 15.46 -2.24
CA HIS A 65 -4.57 16.45 -3.31
C HIS A 65 -3.30 17.12 -3.84
N TYR A 66 -2.18 17.03 -3.12
CA TYR A 66 -0.89 17.57 -3.55
C TYR A 66 0.05 16.53 -4.17
N ASN A 67 -0.36 15.25 -4.23
CA ASN A 67 0.45 14.25 -4.93
C ASN A 67 0.35 14.43 -6.44
N THR A 68 1.45 14.13 -7.14
CA THR A 68 1.52 14.25 -8.60
C THR A 68 1.51 12.89 -9.30
N VAL A 69 1.23 12.91 -10.60
CA VAL A 69 1.26 11.69 -11.43
C VAL A 69 2.69 11.13 -11.51
N GLU A 70 3.69 12.00 -11.51
CA GLU A 70 5.11 11.65 -11.50
C GLU A 70 5.51 10.93 -10.20
N GLU A 71 4.97 11.35 -9.05
CA GLU A 71 5.18 10.64 -7.79
C GLU A 71 4.57 9.23 -7.80
N VAL A 72 3.40 9.08 -8.44
CA VAL A 72 2.77 7.77 -8.63
C VAL A 72 3.62 6.89 -9.55
N HIS A 73 4.15 7.43 -10.65
CA HIS A 73 5.06 6.68 -11.53
C HIS A 73 6.32 6.24 -10.79
N ARG A 74 6.94 7.14 -10.03
CA ARG A 74 8.11 6.84 -9.19
C ARG A 74 7.82 5.73 -8.17
N LEU A 75 6.65 5.76 -7.54
CA LEU A 75 6.21 4.69 -6.65
C LEU A 75 6.12 3.34 -7.38
N LEU A 76 5.51 3.31 -8.57
CA LEU A 76 5.38 2.08 -9.36
C LEU A 76 6.73 1.54 -9.80
N GLU A 77 7.67 2.41 -10.19
CA GLU A 77 9.05 2.02 -10.54
C GLU A 77 9.78 1.39 -9.35
N VAL A 78 9.72 2.02 -8.17
CA VAL A 78 10.34 1.47 -6.95
C VAL A 78 9.71 0.13 -6.57
N LEU A 79 8.39 0.00 -6.64
CA LEU A 79 7.70 -1.27 -6.38
C LEU A 79 8.12 -2.38 -7.36
N ALA A 80 8.29 -2.06 -8.64
CA ALA A 80 8.71 -3.02 -9.65
C ALA A 80 10.18 -3.46 -9.50
N ALA A 81 11.02 -2.64 -8.86
CA ALA A 81 12.42 -2.95 -8.59
C ALA A 81 12.62 -3.82 -7.33
N ILE A 82 11.59 -4.02 -6.52
CA ILE A 82 11.65 -4.88 -5.33
C ILE A 82 11.42 -6.35 -5.76
N PRO A 83 12.38 -7.26 -5.49
CA PRO A 83 12.30 -8.67 -5.90
C PRO A 83 11.32 -9.50 -5.08
#